data_AF-A0A9D4BJZ8-F1
#
_entry.id   AF-A0A9D4BJZ8-F1
#
_cell.length_a   1.000
_cell.length_b   1.000
_cell.length_c   1.000
_cell.angle_alpha   90.00
_cell.angle_beta   90.00
_cell.angle_gamma   90.00
#
_symmetry.space_group_name_H-M   'P 1'
#
loop_
_entity.id
_entity.type
_entity.pdbx_description
1 polymer ?
#
loop_
_entity_poly.entity_id
_entity_poly.type
_entity_poly.pdbx_seq_one_letter_code
_entity_poly.pdbx_strand_id
1 'polypeptide(L)'
;MNLENKDLYLTYNETITALNRWFADQHVNKFNFIKAIYKVMSKQTAKKNCIYLQGESNAGKTWLFRSLLPDMSLVGQTSESVEFKWMNLINKFVGLVSELTITTLDLANKCKEILGGEPSQVNVKNKPSVLLPRTPILLSSNGFIWDHFLNEANPLRNRMFMFAGLKELKWLQEYTKYPSPEYWQGIFAKIRNF
;
A
#
# COMPACT_ATOMS: atom_id res chain seq x y z
N MET A 1 -11.23 -8.75 17.56
CA MET A 1 -10.83 -7.33 17.51
C MET A 1 -10.80 -6.84 18.96
N ASN A 2 -9.68 -6.28 19.45
CA ASN A 2 -9.66 -5.67 20.79
C ASN A 2 -10.72 -4.55 20.86
N LEU A 3 -11.41 -4.45 22.00
CA LEU A 3 -12.52 -3.51 22.21
C LEU A 3 -12.12 -2.04 21.97
N GLU A 4 -10.85 -1.70 22.16
CA GLU A 4 -10.29 -0.35 21.98
C GLU A 4 -10.28 0.17 20.53
N ASN A 5 -10.51 -0.69 19.51
CA ASN A 5 -10.45 -0.29 18.10
C ASN A 5 -11.82 -0.07 17.44
N LYS A 6 -12.94 -0.36 18.11
CA LYS A 6 -14.27 -0.26 17.48
C LYS A 6 -14.66 1.17 17.10
N ASP A 7 -14.19 2.17 17.84
CA ASP A 7 -14.51 3.57 17.55
C ASP A 7 -13.73 4.15 16.38
N LEU A 8 -12.63 3.50 15.97
CA LEU A 8 -11.80 3.92 14.84
C LEU A 8 -12.40 3.56 13.48
N TYR A 9 -13.27 2.55 13.45
CA TYR A 9 -13.78 1.96 12.22
C TYR A 9 -15.28 2.15 12.04
N LEU A 10 -15.70 2.28 10.78
CA LEU A 10 -17.09 2.17 10.36
C LEU A 10 -17.63 0.78 10.69
N THR A 11 -18.95 0.67 10.83
CA THR A 11 -19.59 -0.64 10.88
C THR A 11 -19.37 -1.41 9.57
N TYR A 12 -19.62 -2.72 9.58
CA TYR A 12 -19.46 -3.57 8.40
C TYR A 12 -20.32 -3.09 7.20
N ASN A 13 -21.58 -2.71 7.46
CA ASN A 13 -22.49 -2.26 6.41
C ASN A 13 -22.09 -0.87 5.86
N GLU A 14 -21.75 0.08 6.74
CA GLU A 14 -21.22 1.38 6.32
C GLU A 14 -19.93 1.24 5.51
N THR A 15 -19.06 0.31 5.91
CA THR A 15 -17.83 -0.03 5.18
C THR A 15 -18.12 -0.47 3.75
N ILE A 16 -19.08 -1.40 3.57
CA ILE A 16 -19.48 -1.86 2.22
C ILE A 16 -19.97 -0.70 1.37
N THR A 17 -20.87 0.12 1.92
CA THR A 17 -21.45 1.27 1.23
C THR A 17 -20.37 2.28 0.83
N ALA A 18 -19.51 2.67 1.78
CA ALA A 18 -18.45 3.65 1.56
C ALA A 18 -17.41 3.15 0.54
N LEU A 19 -16.99 1.88 0.63
CA LEU A 19 -16.04 1.31 -0.32
C LEU A 19 -16.65 1.14 -1.71
N ASN A 20 -17.92 0.74 -1.83
CA ASN A 20 -18.60 0.67 -3.13
C ASN A 20 -18.68 2.05 -3.80
N ARG A 21 -19.02 3.09 -3.03
CA ARG A 21 -19.01 4.47 -3.51
C ARG A 21 -17.61 4.88 -3.95
N TRP A 22 -16.58 4.59 -3.15
CA TRP A 22 -15.19 4.88 -3.49
C TRP A 22 -14.78 4.24 -4.83
N PHE A 23 -15.06 2.95 -5.02
CA PHE A 23 -14.73 2.25 -6.27
C PHE A 23 -15.47 2.84 -7.48
N ALA A 24 -16.75 3.19 -7.31
CA ALA A 24 -17.56 3.78 -8.37
C ALA A 24 -17.06 5.17 -8.78
N ASP A 25 -16.88 6.07 -7.80
CA ASP A 25 -16.49 7.45 -8.03
C ASP A 25 -15.04 7.57 -8.54
N GLN A 26 -14.15 6.65 -8.17
CA GLN A 26 -12.78 6.58 -8.69
C GLN A 26 -12.66 5.85 -10.04
N HIS A 27 -13.75 5.28 -10.56
CA HIS A 27 -13.75 4.41 -11.74
C HIS A 27 -12.76 3.24 -11.64
N VAL A 28 -12.54 2.73 -10.43
CA VAL A 28 -11.65 1.59 -10.19
C VAL A 28 -12.47 0.30 -10.21
N ASN A 29 -12.09 -0.65 -11.07
CA ASN A 29 -12.71 -1.97 -11.07
C ASN A 29 -12.42 -2.70 -9.75
N LYS A 30 -13.45 -2.80 -8.91
CA LYS A 30 -13.41 -3.42 -7.57
C LYS A 30 -12.83 -4.84 -7.57
N PHE A 31 -13.21 -5.67 -8.55
CA PHE A 31 -12.74 -7.06 -8.63
C PHE A 31 -11.25 -7.13 -8.92
N ASN A 32 -10.78 -6.36 -9.90
CA ASN A 32 -9.35 -6.28 -10.24
C ASN A 32 -8.53 -5.74 -9.07
N PHE A 33 -9.06 -4.76 -8.34
CA PHE A 33 -8.43 -4.24 -7.14
C PHE A 33 -8.29 -5.30 -6.04
N ILE A 34 -9.40 -5.95 -5.67
CA ILE A 34 -9.40 -7.01 -4.65
C ILE A 34 -8.44 -8.14 -5.03
N LYS A 35 -8.46 -8.57 -6.30
CA LYS A 35 -7.55 -9.62 -6.81
C LYS A 35 -6.08 -9.18 -6.71
N ALA A 36 -5.78 -7.92 -7.00
CA ALA A 36 -4.43 -7.37 -6.85
C ALA A 36 -3.99 -7.37 -5.38
N ILE A 37 -4.82 -6.85 -4.46
CA ILE A 37 -4.53 -6.87 -3.02
C ILE A 37 -4.25 -8.31 -2.57
N TYR A 38 -5.15 -9.25 -2.88
CA TYR A 38 -5.00 -10.64 -2.47
C TYR A 38 -3.68 -11.22 -2.97
N LYS A 39 -3.34 -11.04 -4.26
CA LYS A 39 -2.08 -11.52 -4.85
C LYS A 39 -0.84 -10.94 -4.17
N VAL A 40 -0.85 -9.66 -3.82
CA VAL A 40 0.29 -8.99 -3.16
C VAL A 40 0.40 -9.44 -1.70
N MET A 41 -0.70 -9.42 -0.94
CA MET A 41 -0.71 -9.78 0.48
C MET A 41 -0.43 -11.27 0.72
N SER A 42 -0.80 -12.13 -0.23
CA SER A 42 -0.48 -13.58 -0.21
C SER A 42 0.85 -13.93 -0.88
N LYS A 43 1.59 -12.94 -1.41
CA LYS A 43 2.88 -13.13 -2.10
C LYS A 43 2.82 -14.06 -3.32
N GLN A 44 1.66 -14.18 -3.97
CA GLN A 44 1.41 -15.14 -5.08
C GLN A 44 2.01 -14.73 -6.43
N THR A 45 2.42 -13.48 -6.62
CA THR A 45 2.90 -13.00 -7.93
C THR A 45 4.41 -12.73 -7.89
N ALA A 46 5.20 -13.39 -8.73
CA ALA A 46 6.61 -13.05 -8.88
C ALA A 46 6.77 -11.65 -9.48
N LYS A 47 7.80 -10.90 -9.07
CA LYS A 47 8.17 -9.57 -9.58
C LYS A 47 7.12 -8.46 -9.41
N LYS A 48 5.93 -8.72 -8.87
CA LYS A 48 4.93 -7.71 -8.48
C LYS A 48 4.54 -7.87 -7.02
N ASN A 49 5.03 -6.96 -6.19
CA ASN A 49 4.89 -7.03 -4.73
C ASN A 49 4.32 -5.72 -4.15
N CYS A 50 3.86 -4.81 -5.01
CA CYS A 50 3.35 -3.50 -4.62
C CYS A 50 1.93 -3.24 -5.15
N ILE A 51 1.08 -2.66 -4.30
CA ILE A 51 -0.16 -1.97 -4.68
C ILE A 51 0.14 -0.48 -4.69
N TYR A 52 -0.02 0.18 -5.83
CA TYR A 52 0.24 1.61 -5.96
C TYR A 52 -1.06 2.37 -6.23
N LEU A 53 -1.43 3.26 -5.31
CA LEU A 53 -2.47 4.26 -5.50
C LEU A 53 -1.83 5.61 -5.82
N GLN A 54 -2.06 6.12 -7.02
CA GLN A 54 -1.61 7.44 -7.44
C GLN A 54 -2.80 8.33 -7.76
N GLY A 55 -2.78 9.56 -7.28
CA GLY A 55 -3.82 10.55 -7.59
C GLY A 55 -3.86 11.68 -6.59
N GLU A 56 -4.81 12.58 -6.72
CA GLU A 56 -4.91 13.82 -5.95
C GLU A 56 -4.94 13.60 -4.42
N SER A 57 -4.62 14.66 -3.68
CA SER A 57 -4.86 14.68 -2.23
C SER A 57 -6.35 14.42 -1.96
N ASN A 58 -6.68 13.86 -0.79
CA ASN A 58 -8.06 13.51 -0.42
C ASN A 58 -8.78 12.54 -1.38
N ALA A 59 -8.06 11.84 -2.27
CA ALA A 59 -8.64 10.75 -3.07
C ALA A 59 -8.95 9.47 -2.27
N GLY A 60 -8.71 9.47 -0.94
CA GLY A 60 -8.96 8.31 -0.07
C GLY A 60 -7.90 7.21 -0.10
N LYS A 61 -6.69 7.50 -0.61
CA LYS A 61 -5.59 6.52 -0.70
C LYS A 61 -5.22 5.94 0.67
N THR A 62 -4.91 6.81 1.63
CA THR A 62 -4.57 6.43 3.01
C THR A 62 -5.78 5.81 3.73
N TRP A 63 -6.97 6.37 3.53
CA TRP A 63 -8.21 5.88 4.11
C TRP A 63 -8.50 4.42 3.71
N LEU A 64 -8.32 4.10 2.42
CA LEU A 64 -8.45 2.75 1.90
C LEU A 64 -7.36 1.82 2.44
N PHE A 65 -6.08 2.22 2.43
CA PHE A 65 -5.01 1.37 2.95
C PHE A 65 -5.13 1.10 4.44
N ARG A 66 -5.56 2.07 5.25
CA ARG A 66 -5.80 1.84 6.68
C ARG A 66 -6.86 0.78 6.92
N SER A 67 -7.89 0.69 6.07
CA SER A 67 -8.87 -0.39 6.17
C SER A 67 -8.29 -1.78 5.99
N LEU A 68 -7.18 -1.94 5.27
CA LEU A 68 -6.53 -3.23 5.05
C LEU A 68 -5.66 -3.69 6.24
N LEU A 69 -5.38 -2.79 7.20
CA LEU A 69 -4.32 -2.94 8.19
C LEU A 69 -4.92 -2.94 9.61
N PRO A 70 -5.48 -4.06 10.09
CA PRO A 70 -6.15 -4.13 11.38
C PRO A 70 -5.23 -3.89 12.58
N ASP A 71 -3.93 -4.15 12.43
CA ASP A 71 -2.92 -3.96 13.46
C ASP A 71 -1.74 -3.17 12.89
N MET A 72 -1.62 -1.91 13.32
CA MET A 72 -0.56 -1.01 12.87
C MET A 72 0.82 -1.40 13.43
N SER A 73 0.91 -2.22 14.49
CA SER A 73 2.19 -2.67 15.03
C SER A 73 2.94 -3.58 14.04
N LEU A 74 2.20 -4.25 13.14
CA LEU A 74 2.73 -5.12 12.09
C LEU A 74 3.10 -4.37 10.80
N VAL A 75 2.87 -3.06 10.76
CA VAL A 75 3.09 -2.21 9.58
C VAL A 75 4.42 -1.47 9.71
N GLY A 76 5.25 -1.56 8.69
CA GLY A 76 6.46 -0.74 8.56
C GLY A 76 6.16 0.52 7.75
N GLN A 77 6.66 1.67 8.19
CA GLN A 77 6.54 2.93 7.45
C GLN A 77 7.92 3.43 7.03
N THR A 78 8.06 3.89 5.79
CA THR A 78 9.34 4.40 5.29
C THR A 78 9.85 5.58 6.10
N SER A 79 11.17 5.69 6.25
CA SER A 79 11.80 6.83 6.92
C SER A 79 11.97 8.01 5.96
N GLU A 80 12.19 9.21 6.49
CA GLU A 80 12.46 10.40 5.64
C GLU A 80 13.82 10.30 4.94
N SER A 81 14.82 9.73 5.64
CA SER A 81 16.15 9.49 5.09
C SER A 81 16.11 8.58 3.87
N VAL A 82 16.77 8.96 2.78
CA VAL A 82 16.89 8.14 1.57
C VAL A 82 17.73 6.88 1.83
N GLU A 83 18.83 7.03 2.56
CA GLU A 83 19.74 5.92 2.87
C GLU A 83 19.07 4.85 3.76
N PHE A 84 18.30 5.28 4.76
CA PHE A 84 17.61 4.40 5.70
C PHE A 84 16.12 4.25 5.36
N LYS A 85 15.72 4.51 4.11
CA LYS A 85 14.32 4.60 3.67
C LYS A 85 13.48 3.40 4.12
N TRP A 86 14.07 2.20 4.07
CA TRP A 86 13.40 0.92 4.25
C TRP A 86 13.63 0.26 5.61
N MET A 87 14.43 0.87 6.51
CA MET A 87 14.86 0.21 7.76
C MET A 87 13.68 -0.22 8.65
N ASN A 88 12.59 0.54 8.63
CA ASN A 88 11.40 0.31 9.45
C ASN A 88 10.50 -0.83 8.93
N LEU A 89 10.81 -1.42 7.77
CA LEU A 89 10.09 -2.58 7.24
C LEU A 89 10.66 -3.90 7.77
N ILE A 90 11.81 -3.86 8.45
CA ILE A 90 12.43 -5.06 9.04
C ILE A 90 11.47 -5.65 10.09
N ASN A 91 11.24 -6.97 10.00
CA ASN A 91 10.32 -7.73 10.85
C ASN A 91 8.86 -7.23 10.81
N LYS A 92 8.45 -6.55 9.73
CA LYS A 92 7.07 -6.12 9.51
C LYS A 92 6.38 -7.02 8.50
N PHE A 93 5.06 -7.18 8.67
CA PHE A 93 4.25 -7.99 7.78
C PHE A 93 4.00 -7.30 6.44
N VAL A 94 3.89 -5.97 6.46
CA VAL A 94 3.55 -5.13 5.29
C VAL A 94 4.20 -3.75 5.44
N GLY A 95 4.68 -3.21 4.32
CA GLY A 95 5.17 -1.85 4.24
C GLY A 95 4.07 -0.90 3.77
N LEU A 96 3.83 0.19 4.51
CA LEU A 96 3.01 1.31 4.09
C LEU A 96 3.93 2.47 3.71
N VAL A 97 3.87 2.88 2.45
CA VAL A 97 4.75 3.88 1.86
C VAL A 97 3.92 5.06 1.39
N SER A 98 4.11 6.21 2.01
CA SER A 98 3.42 7.46 1.66
C SER A 98 4.40 8.44 1.04
N GLU A 99 3.99 9.06 -0.06
CA GLU A 99 4.73 10.14 -0.74
C GLU A 99 6.21 9.81 -1.02
N LEU A 100 6.44 8.67 -1.68
CA LEU A 100 7.76 8.30 -2.15
C LEU A 100 8.10 9.06 -3.43
N THR A 101 9.18 9.85 -3.39
CA THR A 101 9.78 10.46 -4.57
C THR A 101 11.15 9.86 -4.80
N ILE A 102 11.40 9.34 -6.01
CA ILE A 102 12.71 8.85 -6.40
C ILE A 102 13.58 10.03 -6.77
N THR A 103 14.68 10.21 -6.04
CA THR A 103 15.62 11.32 -6.21
C THR A 103 17.01 10.87 -6.70
N THR A 104 17.28 9.55 -6.68
CA THR A 104 18.57 8.97 -7.11
C THR A 104 18.39 7.64 -7.82
N LEU A 105 19.37 7.25 -8.64
CA LEU A 105 19.38 5.95 -9.31
C LEU A 105 19.46 4.79 -8.30
N ASP A 106 20.22 4.95 -7.22
CA ASP A 106 20.32 3.93 -6.16
C ASP A 106 18.98 3.70 -5.47
N LEU A 107 18.22 4.78 -5.20
CA LEU A 107 16.87 4.66 -4.68
C LEU A 107 15.95 3.97 -5.71
N ALA A 108 16.07 4.30 -6.99
CA ALA A 108 15.30 3.63 -8.05
C ALA A 108 15.59 2.13 -8.11
N ASN A 109 16.87 1.73 -8.05
CA ASN A 109 17.30 0.33 -8.02
C ASN A 109 16.75 -0.38 -6.78
N LYS A 110 16.88 0.23 -5.60
CA LYS A 110 16.34 -0.34 -4.36
C LYS A 110 14.81 -0.46 -4.40
N CYS A 111 14.11 0.52 -4.96
CA CYS A 111 12.66 0.44 -5.20
C CYS A 111 12.34 -0.73 -6.13
N LYS A 112 13.13 -0.93 -7.19
CA LYS A 112 12.91 -2.04 -8.13
C LYS A 112 13.01 -3.40 -7.45
N GLU A 113 13.97 -3.59 -6.55
CA GLU A 113 14.12 -4.83 -5.77
C GLU A 113 12.92 -5.02 -4.80
N ILE A 114 12.65 -4.03 -3.95
CA ILE A 114 11.64 -4.11 -2.88
C ILE A 114 10.21 -4.20 -3.43
N LEU A 115 9.86 -3.34 -4.40
CA LEU A 115 8.54 -3.36 -5.04
C LEU A 115 8.38 -4.61 -5.92
N GLY A 116 9.47 -5.21 -6.39
CA GLY A 116 9.47 -6.51 -7.08
C GLY A 116 9.32 -7.70 -6.12
N GLY A 117 9.62 -7.52 -4.84
CA GLY A 117 9.59 -8.55 -3.82
C GLY A 117 10.86 -9.40 -3.76
N GLU A 118 11.97 -8.87 -4.24
CA GLU A 118 13.29 -9.51 -4.16
C GLU A 118 13.88 -9.29 -2.75
N PRO A 119 14.50 -10.32 -2.13
CA PRO A 119 15.24 -10.13 -0.89
C PRO A 119 16.32 -9.07 -1.09
N SER A 120 16.30 -8.02 -0.26
CA SER A 120 17.08 -6.81 -0.49
C SER A 120 17.91 -6.46 0.74
N GLN A 121 19.19 -6.12 0.57
CA GLN A 121 19.99 -5.54 1.65
C GLN A 121 19.51 -4.12 1.95
N VAL A 122 19.23 -3.84 3.22
CA VAL A 122 18.75 -2.55 3.71
C VAL A 122 19.68 -2.02 4.80
N ASN A 123 20.09 -0.77 4.67
CA ASN A 123 20.94 -0.11 5.66
C ASN A 123 20.14 0.17 6.94
N VAL A 124 20.80 -0.02 8.09
CA VAL A 124 20.25 0.22 9.42
C VAL A 124 21.20 1.14 10.18
N LYS A 125 20.66 2.17 10.84
CA LYS A 125 21.50 3.12 11.57
C LYS A 125 22.35 2.41 12.63
N ASN A 126 23.65 2.71 12.62
CA ASN A 126 24.64 2.21 13.58
C ASN A 126 24.71 0.67 13.65
N LYS A 127 24.30 -0.03 12.60
CA LYS A 127 24.29 -1.50 12.52
C LYS A 127 24.69 -1.95 11.12
N PRO A 128 25.21 -3.17 10.97
CA PRO A 128 25.36 -3.78 9.65
C PRO A 128 24.03 -3.81 8.89
N SER A 129 24.10 -3.76 7.56
CA SER A 129 22.92 -3.93 6.71
C SER A 129 22.24 -5.27 6.97
N VAL A 130 20.91 -5.27 6.89
CA VAL A 130 20.06 -6.43 7.17
C VAL A 130 19.34 -6.83 5.90
N LEU A 131 19.21 -8.14 5.68
CA LEU A 131 18.40 -8.67 4.59
C LEU A 131 16.91 -8.47 4.90
N LEU A 132 16.25 -7.62 4.12
CA LEU A 132 14.80 -7.48 4.11
C LEU A 132 14.22 -8.61 3.26
N PRO A 133 13.47 -9.57 3.85
CA PRO A 133 12.77 -10.58 3.06
C PRO A 133 11.66 -9.94 2.23
N ARG A 134 11.00 -10.74 1.39
CA ARG A 134 9.84 -10.28 0.63
C ARG A 134 8.73 -9.76 1.55
N THR A 135 8.56 -8.44 1.60
CA THR A 135 7.53 -7.74 2.38
C THR A 135 6.55 -7.04 1.43
N PRO A 136 5.26 -7.39 1.41
CA PRO A 136 4.25 -6.71 0.59
C PRO A 136 4.24 -5.21 0.82
N ILE A 137 4.04 -4.41 -0.23
CA ILE A 137 4.06 -2.95 -0.17
C ILE A 137 2.72 -2.37 -0.58
N LEU A 138 2.20 -1.45 0.22
CA LEU A 138 1.09 -0.56 -0.09
C LEU A 138 1.66 0.84 -0.25
N LEU A 139 1.71 1.34 -1.47
CA LEU A 139 2.30 2.62 -1.82
C LEU A 139 1.22 3.61 -2.25
N SER A 140 1.24 4.81 -1.67
CA SER A 140 0.37 5.91 -2.10
C SER A 140 1.18 7.18 -2.32
N SER A 141 0.88 7.92 -3.39
CA SER A 141 1.47 9.24 -3.63
C SER A 141 0.55 10.14 -4.45
N ASN A 142 0.77 11.44 -4.37
CA ASN A 142 0.10 12.43 -5.21
C ASN A 142 0.65 12.42 -6.65
N GLY A 143 1.97 12.45 -6.79
CA GLY A 143 2.66 12.35 -8.08
C GLY A 143 3.02 10.92 -8.46
N PHE A 144 3.66 10.75 -9.61
CA PHE A 144 4.32 9.49 -9.91
C PHE A 144 5.65 9.45 -9.16
N ILE A 145 5.98 8.31 -8.54
CA ILE A 145 7.22 8.18 -7.78
C ILE A 145 8.49 8.40 -8.63
N TRP A 146 8.37 8.31 -9.97
CA TRP A 146 9.44 8.46 -10.95
C TRP A 146 9.39 9.78 -11.73
N ASP A 147 8.62 10.79 -11.29
CA ASP A 147 8.48 12.05 -12.03
C ASP A 147 9.83 12.73 -12.35
N HIS A 148 10.84 12.56 -11.49
CA HIS A 148 12.20 13.06 -11.71
C HIS A 148 13.15 12.07 -12.42
N PHE A 149 12.71 10.83 -12.66
CA PHE A 149 13.51 9.74 -13.24
C PHE A 149 12.67 8.94 -14.25
N LEU A 150 12.24 9.59 -15.33
CA LEU A 150 11.29 9.03 -16.30
C LEU A 150 11.74 7.71 -16.92
N ASN A 151 13.04 7.49 -17.10
CA ASN A 151 13.60 6.24 -17.63
C ASN A 151 13.31 5.02 -16.71
N GLU A 152 13.04 5.27 -15.43
CA GLU A 152 12.72 4.22 -14.45
C GLU A 152 11.22 3.90 -14.39
N ALA A 153 10.37 4.67 -15.09
CA ALA A 153 8.91 4.52 -15.05
C ALA A 153 8.45 3.10 -15.44
N ASN A 154 8.90 2.60 -16.59
CA ASN A 154 8.48 1.27 -17.09
C ASN A 154 9.00 0.13 -16.20
N PRO A 155 10.29 0.10 -15.82
CA PRO A 155 10.78 -0.84 -14.81
C PRO A 155 9.91 -0.83 -13.54
N LEU A 156 9.63 0.34 -12.96
CA LEU A 156 8.85 0.42 -11.72
C LEU A 156 7.42 -0.06 -11.91
N ARG A 157 6.74 0.36 -12.99
CA ARG A 157 5.37 -0.10 -13.32
C ARG A 157 5.26 -1.61 -13.40
N ASN A 158 6.28 -2.29 -13.93
CA ASN A 158 6.31 -3.75 -14.01
C ASN A 158 6.32 -4.46 -12.66
N ARG A 159 6.54 -3.72 -11.56
CA ARG A 159 6.63 -4.24 -10.19
C ARG A 159 5.42 -3.97 -9.31
N MET A 160 4.40 -3.33 -9.88
CA MET A 160 3.25 -2.85 -9.13
C MET A 160 1.93 -3.20 -9.84
N PHE A 161 0.88 -3.36 -9.05
CA PHE A 161 -0.49 -3.18 -9.50
C PHE A 161 -0.85 -1.73 -9.26
N MET A 162 -0.99 -0.98 -10.35
CA MET A 162 -1.15 0.47 -10.29
C MET A 162 -2.59 0.87 -10.55
N PHE A 163 -3.11 1.74 -9.68
CA PHE A 163 -4.39 2.43 -9.81
C PHE A 163 -4.10 3.93 -9.76
N ALA A 164 -4.07 4.56 -10.93
CA ALA A 164 -3.55 5.90 -11.16
C ALA A 164 -4.67 6.88 -11.51
N GLY A 165 -4.38 8.18 -11.41
CA GLY A 165 -5.31 9.23 -11.77
C GLY A 165 -6.51 9.34 -10.83
N LEU A 166 -6.39 8.86 -9.59
CA LEU A 166 -7.47 8.99 -8.60
C LEU A 166 -7.77 10.47 -8.34
N LYS A 167 -9.05 10.79 -8.21
CA LYS A 167 -9.55 12.16 -8.04
C LYS A 167 -9.91 12.46 -6.61
N GLU A 168 -9.84 13.73 -6.22
CA GLU A 168 -10.33 14.17 -4.92
C GLU A 168 -11.82 13.79 -4.74
N LEU A 169 -12.15 13.24 -3.58
CA LEU A 169 -13.53 12.93 -3.20
C LEU A 169 -13.94 13.80 -2.03
N LYS A 170 -14.66 14.89 -2.30
CA LYS A 170 -15.10 15.85 -1.26
C LYS A 170 -15.86 15.18 -0.11
N TRP A 171 -16.68 14.19 -0.43
CA TRP A 171 -17.48 13.45 0.55
C TRP A 171 -16.64 12.66 1.56
N LEU A 172 -15.37 12.35 1.27
CA LEU A 172 -14.51 11.66 2.25
C LEU A 172 -14.22 12.52 3.47
N GLN A 173 -14.32 13.84 3.38
CA GLN A 173 -14.12 14.75 4.51
C GLN A 173 -15.21 14.58 5.58
N GLU A 174 -16.36 14.00 5.23
CA GLU A 174 -17.45 13.69 6.15
C GLU A 174 -17.14 12.46 7.03
N TYR A 175 -16.16 11.64 6.63
CA TYR A 175 -15.78 10.43 7.34
C TYR A 175 -14.67 10.70 8.35
N THR A 176 -14.98 10.54 9.64
CA THR A 176 -13.98 10.58 10.73
C THR A 176 -13.39 9.20 11.06
N LYS A 177 -13.97 8.14 10.49
CA LYS A 177 -13.60 6.73 10.72
C LYS A 177 -13.09 6.06 9.44
N TYR A 178 -12.30 5.00 9.61
CA TYR A 178 -11.82 4.18 8.50
C TYR A 178 -12.78 3.05 8.18
N PRO A 179 -12.79 2.50 6.95
CA PRO A 179 -13.52 1.26 6.67
C PRO A 179 -12.98 0.12 7.53
N SER A 180 -13.87 -0.74 8.02
CA SER A 180 -13.51 -1.85 8.90
C SER A 180 -12.65 -2.90 8.18
N PRO A 181 -11.55 -3.37 8.80
CA PRO A 181 -10.76 -4.48 8.30
C PRO A 181 -11.52 -5.82 8.15
N GLU A 182 -12.63 -5.99 8.87
CA GLU A 182 -13.48 -7.18 8.79
C GLU A 182 -14.02 -7.43 7.38
N TYR A 183 -14.24 -6.35 6.62
CA TYR A 183 -14.62 -6.43 5.21
C TYR A 183 -13.61 -7.23 4.39
N TRP A 184 -12.32 -6.94 4.55
CA TRP A 184 -11.25 -7.62 3.82
C TRP A 184 -11.02 -9.04 4.31
N GLN A 185 -11.14 -9.27 5.62
CA GLN A 185 -11.06 -10.62 6.19
C GLN A 185 -12.15 -11.53 5.61
N GLY A 186 -13.39 -11.04 5.53
CA GLY A 186 -14.50 -11.77 4.93
C GLY A 186 -14.30 -12.06 3.44
N ILE A 187 -13.72 -11.12 2.69
CA ILE A 187 -13.38 -11.35 1.27
C ILE A 187 -12.27 -12.39 1.13
N PHE A 188 -11.16 -12.27 1.85
CA PHE A 188 -10.03 -13.19 1.71
C PHE A 188 -10.37 -14.60 2.20
N ALA A 189 -11.21 -14.73 3.22
CA ALA A 189 -11.73 -16.03 3.65
C ALA A 189 -12.51 -16.73 2.53
N LYS A 190 -13.34 -15.99 1.79
CA LYS A 190 -14.07 -16.53 0.63
C LYS A 190 -13.14 -16.94 -0.51
N ILE A 191 -12.11 -16.14 -0.80
CA ILE A 191 -11.16 -16.43 -1.89
C ILE A 191 -10.30 -17.67 -1.59
N ARG A 192 -9.91 -17.90 -0.33
CA ARG A 192 -9.10 -19.07 0.07
C ARG A 192 -9.83 -20.41 -0.06
N ASN A 193 -11.17 -20.38 -0.15
CA ASN A 193 -12.00 -21.58 -0.27
C ASN A 193 -12.31 -21.96 -1.74
N PHE A 194 -11.62 -21.34 -2.70
CA PHE A 194 -11.59 -21.70 -4.12
C PHE A 194 -10.17 -22.09 -4.53
#